data_AF-A0A925P653-F1
#
_entry.id   AF-A0A925P653-F1
#
_cell.length_a   1.000
_cell.length_b   1.000
_cell.length_c   1.000
_cell.angle_alpha   90.00
_cell.angle_beta   90.00
_cell.angle_gamma   90.00
#
_symmetry.space_group_name_H-M   'P 1'
#
loop_
_entity.id
_entity.type
_entity.pdbx_description
1 polymer ?
#
loop_
_entity_poly.entity_id
_entity_poly.type
_entity_poly.pdbx_seq_one_letter_code
_entity_poly.pdbx_strand_id
1 'polypeptide(L)'
;MNGAVLALIGILQKMTGAKAILWFIPSPAWYFHSTFVYKNHAGAYFNLILVLTLGLAIWHHIRSLRRLERSSPSPVFAFGVVIIAACVFMSGSRTAMLLLAGYLVVTLITYLIWRGQNRSAASNPAVSGLLALGAAAFIGGAAYFLNLDNSIEQIKLLTTESGHKSAVEARVLARQATYDLFRDQPLTGWGAGSFRHAFPIHQKNYSEIFRAGNRTFYWDHAHNDYVQALAELGIIGVLFPVLALLWVLLKFCRLGALANPAFLLLIVGFGLILAHSWVDFQLYNAAILTTFCAAWILTLRWAELEVR
;
A
#
# COMPACT_ATOMS: atom_id res chain seq x y z
N MET A 1 9.61 -12.99 10.11
CA MET A 1 9.77 -11.85 11.03
C MET A 1 10.85 -10.90 10.50
N ASN A 2 10.59 -10.22 9.36
CA ASN A 2 11.58 -9.36 8.66
C ASN A 2 11.07 -7.92 8.49
N GLY A 3 9.77 -7.72 8.19
CA GLY A 3 9.22 -6.37 7.94
C GLY A 3 9.16 -5.42 9.14
N ALA A 4 8.93 -5.90 10.37
CA ALA A 4 8.97 -5.05 11.57
C ALA A 4 10.40 -4.59 11.91
N VAL A 5 11.40 -5.44 11.67
CA VAL A 5 12.82 -5.08 11.82
C VAL A 5 13.18 -4.04 10.77
N LEU A 6 12.74 -4.22 9.53
CA LEU A 6 12.95 -3.26 8.46
C LEU A 6 12.28 -1.90 8.75
N ALA A 7 11.13 -1.91 9.43
CA ALA A 7 10.46 -0.70 9.92
C ALA A 7 11.28 0.00 11.00
N LEU A 8 11.78 -0.73 12.00
CA LEU A 8 12.69 -0.19 13.02
C LEU A 8 13.94 0.44 12.40
N ILE A 9 14.56 -0.23 11.42
CA ILE A 9 15.70 0.30 10.68
C ILE A 9 15.32 1.62 9.99
N GLY A 10 14.16 1.69 9.33
CA GLY A 10 13.69 2.91 8.68
C GLY A 10 13.51 4.07 9.66
N ILE A 11 12.96 3.80 10.84
CA ILE A 11 12.81 4.78 11.93
C ILE A 11 14.19 5.26 12.41
N LEU A 12 15.11 4.32 12.72
CA LEU A 12 16.46 4.63 13.20
C LEU A 12 17.26 5.44 12.18
N GLN A 13 17.18 5.10 10.89
CA GLN A 13 17.84 5.87 9.84
C GLN A 13 17.33 7.31 9.77
N LYS A 14 16.02 7.51 9.96
CA LYS A 14 15.45 8.86 9.99
C LYS A 14 15.90 9.63 11.22
N MET A 15 15.90 9.00 12.39
CA MET A 15 16.32 9.62 13.67
C MET A 15 17.81 9.99 13.69
N THR A 16 18.66 9.16 13.08
CA THR A 16 20.11 9.39 13.01
C THR A 16 20.51 10.36 11.89
N GLY A 17 19.56 10.82 11.06
CA GLY A 17 19.86 11.66 9.90
C GLY A 17 20.74 10.94 8.86
N ALA A 18 20.52 9.63 8.69
CA ALA A 18 21.34 8.80 7.82
C ALA A 18 21.37 9.36 6.38
N LYS A 19 22.57 9.48 5.81
CA LYS A 19 22.81 9.94 4.42
C LYS A 19 22.88 8.78 3.42
N ALA A 20 22.86 7.55 3.91
CA ALA A 20 23.00 6.31 3.13
C ALA A 20 21.97 5.27 3.59
N ILE A 21 21.49 4.48 2.63
CA ILE A 21 20.65 3.31 2.85
C ILE A 21 21.44 2.29 3.67
N LEU A 22 20.84 1.81 4.76
CA LEU A 22 21.48 0.99 5.79
C LEU A 22 22.81 1.58 6.32
N TRP A 23 23.01 2.91 6.29
CA TRP A 23 24.27 3.60 6.63
C TRP A 23 25.47 3.31 5.71
N PHE A 24 25.36 2.36 4.78
CA PHE A 24 26.49 1.90 3.96
C PHE A 24 26.30 2.14 2.46
N ILE A 25 25.06 2.16 1.97
CA ILE A 25 24.76 2.20 0.54
C ILE A 25 24.34 3.62 0.14
N PRO A 26 25.06 4.31 -0.76
CA PRO A 26 24.66 5.64 -1.20
C PRO A 26 23.29 5.60 -1.89
N SER A 27 22.40 6.53 -1.52
CA SER A 27 21.08 6.62 -2.14
C SER A 27 21.20 7.35 -3.48
N PRO A 28 20.63 6.81 -4.58
CA PRO A 28 20.55 7.53 -5.86
C PRO A 28 19.57 8.70 -5.81
N ALA A 29 18.70 8.74 -4.79
CA ALA A 29 17.72 9.79 -4.57
C ALA A 29 18.04 10.61 -3.31
N TRP A 30 17.68 11.89 -3.33
CA TRP A 30 17.78 12.80 -2.18
C TRP A 30 16.92 12.35 -0.99
N TYR A 31 15.90 11.54 -1.26
CA TYR A 31 15.01 10.95 -0.28
C TYR A 31 15.14 9.42 -0.32
N PHE A 32 15.18 8.81 0.86
CA PHE A 32 14.94 7.38 1.02
C PHE A 32 14.28 7.12 2.38
N HIS A 33 13.63 5.97 2.51
CA HIS A 33 13.03 5.52 3.74
C HIS A 33 13.22 4.01 3.90
N SER A 34 13.93 3.61 4.96
CA SER A 34 14.44 2.24 5.09
C SER A 34 15.29 1.87 3.85
N THR A 35 14.94 0.80 3.14
CA THR A 35 15.58 0.37 1.89
C THR A 35 14.92 0.91 0.62
N PHE A 36 13.90 1.75 0.73
CA PHE A 36 13.13 2.26 -0.42
C PHE A 36 13.55 3.69 -0.78
N VAL A 37 13.87 3.92 -2.05
CA VAL A 37 14.19 5.24 -2.60
C VAL A 37 12.96 6.06 -2.95
N TYR A 38 11.78 5.42 -3.04
CA TYR A 38 10.52 6.09 -3.35
C TYR A 38 9.54 6.03 -2.18
N LYS A 39 9.07 7.20 -1.75
CA LYS A 39 8.22 7.34 -0.55
C LYS A 39 6.93 6.53 -0.61
N ASN A 40 6.27 6.49 -1.76
CA ASN A 40 5.00 5.78 -1.89
C ASN A 40 5.20 4.27 -1.89
N HIS A 41 6.28 3.76 -2.50
CA HIS A 41 6.66 2.34 -2.38
C HIS A 41 6.94 1.96 -0.92
N ALA A 42 7.69 2.80 -0.19
CA ALA A 42 7.97 2.55 1.22
C ALA A 42 6.66 2.44 2.04
N GLY A 43 5.77 3.42 1.90
CA GLY A 43 4.48 3.44 2.59
C GLY A 43 3.58 2.25 2.20
N ALA A 44 3.50 1.91 0.91
CA ALA A 44 2.73 0.77 0.43
C ALA A 44 3.26 -0.56 0.97
N TYR A 45 4.59 -0.75 0.95
CA TYR A 45 5.22 -1.95 1.49
C TYR A 45 4.93 -2.10 2.99
N PHE A 46 5.13 -1.05 3.79
CA PHE A 46 4.85 -1.11 5.22
C PHE A 46 3.36 -1.28 5.53
N ASN A 47 2.45 -0.73 4.72
CA ASN A 47 1.01 -1.05 4.82
C ASN A 47 0.75 -2.55 4.60
N LEU A 48 1.37 -3.17 3.58
CA LEU A 48 1.22 -4.61 3.33
C LEU A 48 1.73 -5.45 4.51
N ILE A 49 2.91 -5.11 5.05
CA ILE A 49 3.47 -5.78 6.23
C ILE A 49 2.58 -5.57 7.46
N LEU A 50 2.03 -4.37 7.65
CA LEU A 50 1.12 -4.06 8.75
C LEU A 50 -0.14 -4.91 8.67
N VAL A 51 -0.75 -5.03 7.48
CA VAL A 51 -1.94 -5.87 7.24
C VAL A 51 -1.67 -7.31 7.67
N LEU A 52 -0.55 -7.90 7.23
CA LEU A 52 -0.17 -9.27 7.60
C LEU A 52 0.04 -9.42 9.11
N THR A 53 0.74 -8.46 9.71
CA THR A 53 1.06 -8.47 11.15
C THR A 53 -0.20 -8.32 12.00
N LEU A 54 -1.12 -7.44 11.60
CA LEU A 54 -2.40 -7.22 12.27
C LEU A 54 -3.34 -8.42 12.11
N GLY A 55 -3.39 -9.02 10.92
CA GLY A 55 -4.14 -10.26 10.70
C GLY A 55 -3.68 -11.40 11.62
N LEU A 56 -2.36 -11.56 11.79
CA LEU A 56 -1.79 -12.50 12.76
C LEU A 56 -2.16 -12.13 14.21
N ALA A 57 -2.05 -10.85 14.58
CA ALA A 57 -2.40 -10.37 15.92
C ALA A 57 -3.87 -10.67 16.27
N ILE A 58 -4.79 -10.43 15.33
CA ILE A 58 -6.23 -10.66 15.49
C ILE A 58 -6.53 -12.16 15.53
N TRP A 59 -5.95 -12.95 14.62
CA TRP A 59 -6.17 -14.39 14.62
C TRP A 59 -5.70 -15.04 15.93
N HIS A 60 -4.50 -14.71 16.40
CA HIS A 60 -3.97 -15.24 17.67
C HIS A 60 -4.78 -14.78 18.88
N HIS A 61 -5.31 -13.55 18.85
CA HIS A 61 -6.20 -13.05 19.89
C HIS A 61 -7.48 -13.89 19.95
N ILE A 62 -8.17 -14.02 18.82
CA ILE A 62 -9.43 -14.77 18.72
C ILE A 62 -9.22 -16.25 19.03
N ARG A 63 -8.13 -16.86 18.54
CA ARG A 63 -7.76 -18.23 18.87
C ARG A 63 -7.53 -18.43 20.37
N SER A 64 -6.84 -17.50 21.03
CA SER A 64 -6.60 -17.62 22.48
C SER A 64 -7.88 -17.55 23.30
N LEU A 65 -8.84 -16.72 22.89
CA LEU A 65 -10.16 -16.65 23.51
C LEU A 65 -10.95 -17.95 23.29
N ARG A 66 -10.91 -18.51 22.07
CA ARG A 66 -11.56 -19.80 21.75
C ARG A 66 -10.97 -20.98 22.53
N ARG A 67 -9.65 -20.97 22.77
CA ARG A 67 -8.92 -22.07 23.43
C ARG A 67 -8.68 -21.86 24.93
N LEU A 68 -9.11 -20.74 25.49
CA LEU A 68 -8.86 -20.35 26.89
C LEU A 68 -7.35 -20.37 27.23
N GLU A 69 -6.51 -20.01 26.26
CA GLU A 69 -5.05 -19.96 26.42
C GLU A 69 -4.68 -18.76 27.32
N ARG A 70 -3.90 -19.00 28.38
CA ARG A 70 -3.43 -17.93 29.30
C ARG A 70 -2.48 -16.94 28.65
N SER A 71 -1.79 -17.35 27.59
CA SER A 71 -0.81 -16.53 26.89
C SER A 71 -0.96 -16.70 25.39
N SER A 72 -0.94 -15.58 24.67
CA SER A 72 -1.05 -15.53 23.21
C SER A 72 0.08 -14.66 22.67
N PRO A 73 0.65 -14.98 21.50
CA PRO A 73 1.64 -14.10 20.86
C PRO A 73 1.02 -12.81 20.28
N SER A 74 -0.30 -12.64 20.36
CA SER A 74 -1.02 -11.46 19.86
C SER A 74 -0.43 -10.10 20.30
N PRO A 75 -0.03 -9.88 21.58
CA PRO A 75 0.57 -8.60 21.99
C PRO A 75 1.90 -8.29 21.30
N VAL A 76 2.71 -9.31 20.95
CA VAL A 76 3.97 -9.13 20.22
C VAL A 76 3.70 -8.61 18.81
N PHE A 77 2.71 -9.20 18.13
CA PHE A 77 2.29 -8.72 16.81
C PHE A 77 1.64 -7.33 16.89
N ALA A 78 0.83 -7.06 17.92
CA ALA A 78 0.24 -5.74 18.14
C ALA A 78 1.30 -4.65 18.36
N PHE A 79 2.36 -4.95 19.13
CA PHE A 79 3.51 -4.06 19.28
C PHE A 79 4.23 -3.82 17.95
N GLY A 80 4.41 -4.88 17.15
CA GLY A 80 4.93 -4.77 15.78
C GLY A 80 4.08 -3.85 14.89
N VAL A 81 2.74 -3.92 14.98
CA VAL A 81 1.83 -3.05 14.24
C VAL A 81 2.06 -1.58 14.59
N VAL A 82 2.27 -1.24 15.87
CA VAL A 82 2.55 0.15 16.29
C VAL A 82 3.85 0.66 15.67
N ILE A 83 4.91 -0.15 15.70
CA ILE A 83 6.20 0.19 15.07
C ILE A 83 6.02 0.42 13.56
N ILE A 84 5.33 -0.49 12.88
CA ILE A 84 5.14 -0.40 11.43
C ILE A 84 4.27 0.81 11.09
N ALA A 85 3.22 1.10 11.87
CA ALA A 85 2.37 2.27 11.66
C ALA A 85 3.17 3.58 11.81
N ALA A 86 4.05 3.68 12.82
CA ALA A 86 4.97 4.80 12.96
C ALA A 86 5.90 4.93 11.75
N CYS A 87 6.39 3.81 11.22
CA CYS A 87 7.21 3.79 10.00
C CYS A 87 6.43 4.29 8.77
N VAL A 88 5.16 3.87 8.59
CA VAL A 88 4.29 4.40 7.53
C VAL A 88 4.13 5.90 7.66
N PHE A 89 3.92 6.41 8.88
CA PHE A 89 3.83 7.84 9.14
C PHE A 89 5.13 8.57 8.73
N MET A 90 6.29 8.04 9.13
CA MET A 90 7.59 8.62 8.80
C MET A 90 7.99 8.50 7.32
N SER A 91 7.29 7.67 6.55
CA SER A 91 7.50 7.54 5.11
C SER A 91 7.07 8.76 4.30
N GLY A 92 6.24 9.66 4.87
CA GLY A 92 5.74 10.86 4.18
C GLY A 92 4.83 10.59 2.98
N SER A 93 4.36 9.36 2.78
CA SER A 93 3.40 9.02 1.73
C SER A 93 1.96 9.32 2.17
N ARG A 94 1.40 10.39 1.62
CA ARG A 94 0.01 10.84 1.92
C ARG A 94 -1.02 9.75 1.61
N THR A 95 -0.89 9.11 0.45
CA THR A 95 -1.78 8.02 0.04
C THR A 95 -1.67 6.83 0.98
N ALA A 96 -0.45 6.44 1.40
CA ALA A 96 -0.27 5.34 2.34
C ALA A 96 -0.89 5.65 3.72
N MET A 97 -0.75 6.87 4.22
CA MET A 97 -1.37 7.31 5.47
C MET A 97 -2.90 7.28 5.39
N LEU A 98 -3.49 7.81 4.32
CA LEU A 98 -4.95 7.82 4.13
C LEU A 98 -5.52 6.40 4.03
N LEU A 99 -4.86 5.52 3.28
CA LEU A 99 -5.28 4.13 3.15
C LEU A 99 -5.16 3.36 4.47
N LEU A 100 -4.08 3.59 5.24
CA LEU A 100 -3.92 2.98 6.56
C LEU A 100 -4.97 3.51 7.55
N ALA A 101 -5.25 4.81 7.55
CA ALA A 101 -6.30 5.40 8.37
C ALA A 101 -7.66 4.75 8.11
N GLY A 102 -8.06 4.62 6.84
CA GLY A 102 -9.29 3.93 6.46
C GLY A 102 -9.29 2.46 6.90
N TYR A 103 -8.17 1.75 6.74
CA TYR A 103 -8.04 0.36 7.16
C TYR A 103 -8.15 0.16 8.68
N LEU A 104 -7.59 1.06 9.49
CA LEU A 104 -7.73 1.01 10.95
C LEU A 104 -9.18 1.23 11.39
N VAL A 105 -9.93 2.11 10.71
CA VAL A 105 -11.37 2.28 10.95
C VAL A 105 -12.14 1.00 10.61
N VAL A 106 -11.89 0.41 9.44
CA VAL A 106 -12.53 -0.88 9.07
C VAL A 106 -12.18 -1.97 10.08
N THR A 107 -10.92 -2.05 10.52
CA THR A 107 -10.48 -3.00 11.55
C THR A 107 -11.24 -2.81 12.85
N LEU A 108 -11.38 -1.57 13.33
CA LEU A 108 -12.13 -1.26 14.55
C LEU A 108 -13.59 -1.69 14.43
N ILE A 109 -14.25 -1.33 13.32
CA ILE A 109 -15.66 -1.69 13.06
C ILE A 109 -15.83 -3.21 13.01
N THR A 110 -14.99 -3.91 12.24
CA THR A 110 -15.04 -5.38 12.14
C THR A 110 -14.83 -6.04 13.50
N TYR A 111 -13.87 -5.55 14.30
CA TYR A 111 -13.63 -6.07 15.64
C TYR A 111 -14.82 -5.83 16.59
N LEU A 112 -15.45 -4.65 16.54
CA LEU A 112 -16.64 -4.33 17.35
C LEU A 112 -17.85 -5.19 16.96
N ILE A 113 -18.08 -5.43 15.67
CA ILE A 113 -19.14 -6.33 15.18
C ILE A 113 -18.89 -7.75 15.67
N TRP A 114 -17.67 -8.26 15.50
CA TRP A 114 -17.28 -9.59 15.95
C TRP A 114 -17.46 -9.75 17.47
N ARG A 115 -17.03 -8.77 18.25
CA ARG A 115 -17.22 -8.72 19.70
C ARG A 115 -18.70 -8.73 20.09
N GLY A 116 -19.52 -7.93 19.40
CA GLY A 116 -20.95 -7.82 19.65
C GLY A 116 -21.73 -9.11 19.37
N GLN A 117 -21.30 -9.90 18.39
CA GLN A 117 -21.87 -11.20 18.07
C GLN A 117 -21.39 -12.31 19.01
N ASN A 118 -20.17 -12.18 19.56
CA ASN A 118 -19.54 -13.18 20.42
C ASN A 118 -19.49 -12.73 21.89
N ARG A 119 -20.61 -12.22 22.45
CA ARG A 119 -20.64 -11.68 23.83
C ARG A 119 -20.22 -12.66 24.92
N SER A 120 -20.34 -13.97 24.66
CA SER A 120 -19.89 -15.04 25.58
C SER A 120 -18.37 -15.21 25.60
N ALA A 121 -17.67 -14.84 24.52
CA ALA A 121 -16.21 -14.75 24.54
C ALA A 121 -15.83 -13.55 25.41
N ALA A 122 -15.11 -13.81 26.52
CA ALA A 122 -14.64 -12.82 27.49
C ALA A 122 -13.64 -11.81 26.89
N SER A 123 -14.09 -11.05 25.89
CA SER A 123 -13.31 -10.03 25.21
C SER A 123 -13.16 -8.83 26.13
N ASN A 124 -11.93 -8.61 26.60
CA ASN A 124 -11.60 -7.51 27.49
C ASN A 124 -11.92 -6.17 26.77
N PRO A 125 -12.80 -5.31 27.33
CA PRO A 125 -13.14 -4.01 26.74
C PRO A 125 -11.90 -3.12 26.50
N ALA A 126 -10.81 -3.34 27.25
CA ALA A 126 -9.54 -2.64 27.05
C ALA A 126 -8.98 -2.81 25.64
N VAL A 127 -9.22 -3.95 24.97
CA VAL A 127 -8.76 -4.18 23.58
C VAL A 127 -9.49 -3.25 22.61
N SER A 128 -10.82 -3.09 22.78
CA SER A 128 -11.59 -2.13 21.98
C SER A 128 -11.10 -0.70 22.22
N GLY A 129 -10.85 -0.34 23.48
CA GLY A 129 -10.32 0.98 23.84
C GLY A 129 -8.95 1.25 23.22
N LEU A 130 -8.03 0.29 23.30
CA LEU A 130 -6.68 0.43 22.75
C LEU A 130 -6.68 0.54 21.22
N LEU A 131 -7.50 -0.27 20.53
CA LEU A 131 -7.67 -0.17 19.08
C LEU A 131 -8.26 1.18 18.67
N ALA A 132 -9.28 1.66 19.38
CA ALA A 132 -9.90 2.96 19.12
C ALA A 132 -8.91 4.11 19.36
N LEU A 133 -8.17 4.08 20.46
CA LEU A 133 -7.14 5.07 20.76
C LEU A 133 -6.01 5.05 19.73
N GLY A 134 -5.52 3.87 19.34
CA GLY A 134 -4.49 3.73 18.32
C GLY A 134 -4.94 4.25 16.95
N ALA A 135 -6.17 3.91 16.54
CA ALA A 135 -6.76 4.43 15.30
C ALA A 135 -6.93 5.96 15.35
N ALA A 136 -7.48 6.49 16.45
CA ALA A 136 -7.67 7.93 16.63
C ALA A 136 -6.33 8.70 16.64
N ALA A 137 -5.32 8.18 17.34
CA ALA A 137 -3.99 8.77 17.37
C ALA A 137 -3.34 8.80 15.98
N PHE A 138 -3.43 7.69 15.23
CA PHE A 138 -2.90 7.64 13.86
C PHE A 138 -3.64 8.60 12.93
N ILE A 139 -4.98 8.62 12.97
CA ILE A 139 -5.82 9.50 12.14
C ILE A 139 -5.55 10.97 12.46
N GLY A 140 -5.52 11.32 13.75
CA GLY A 140 -5.22 12.69 14.20
C GLY A 140 -3.83 13.14 13.76
N GLY A 141 -2.81 12.27 13.92
CA GLY A 141 -1.47 12.52 13.44
C GLY A 141 -1.42 12.70 11.92
N ALA A 142 -2.08 11.82 11.15
CA ALA A 142 -2.13 11.91 9.69
C ALA A 142 -2.83 13.20 9.22
N ALA A 143 -3.95 13.56 9.84
CA ALA A 143 -4.67 14.80 9.53
C ALA A 143 -3.82 16.05 9.83
N TYR A 144 -3.14 16.07 10.98
CA TYR A 144 -2.21 17.15 11.33
C TYR A 144 -1.07 17.27 10.33
N PHE A 145 -0.42 16.16 9.97
CA PHE A 145 0.65 16.13 8.98
C PHE A 145 0.19 16.62 7.60
N LEU A 146 -0.97 16.16 7.14
CA LEU A 146 -1.55 16.60 5.87
C LEU A 146 -1.89 18.10 5.85
N ASN A 147 -2.29 18.67 6.99
CA ASN A 147 -2.57 20.10 7.12
C ASN A 147 -1.31 20.96 7.14
N LEU A 148 -0.26 20.56 7.87
CA LEU A 148 1.03 21.27 7.90
C LEU A 148 1.64 21.39 6.50
N ASP A 149 1.57 20.30 5.74
CA ASP A 149 2.07 20.21 4.37
C ASP A 149 1.24 21.05 3.37
N ASN A 150 -0.02 21.34 3.70
CA ASN A 150 -0.94 22.14 2.90
C ASN A 150 -0.92 23.63 3.29
N SER A 151 -0.05 24.06 4.21
CA SER A 151 0.12 25.47 4.54
C SER A 151 0.56 26.24 3.27
N ILE A 152 -0.44 26.96 2.77
CA ILE A 152 -0.65 27.72 1.53
C ILE A 152 0.56 28.52 0.96
N GLU A 153 1.64 28.71 1.71
CA GLU A 153 2.82 29.44 1.26
C GLU A 153 3.71 28.66 0.28
N GLN A 154 3.87 27.34 0.45
CA GLN A 154 4.71 26.54 -0.46
C GLN A 154 4.06 26.29 -1.84
N ILE A 155 2.73 26.23 -1.91
CA ILE A 155 2.00 26.01 -3.16
C ILE A 155 2.01 27.28 -4.02
N LYS A 156 1.91 28.47 -3.41
CA LYS A 156 1.94 29.76 -4.13
C LYS A 156 3.31 30.05 -4.76
N LEU A 157 4.41 29.71 -4.07
CA LEU A 157 5.76 29.93 -4.62
C LEU A 157 6.08 29.02 -5.81
N LEU A 158 5.53 27.79 -5.85
CA LEU A 158 5.73 26.84 -6.96
C LEU A 158 4.81 27.10 -8.17
N THR A 159 3.71 27.83 -8.01
CA THR A 159 2.77 28.15 -9.09
C THR A 159 3.02 29.50 -9.75
N THR A 160 3.76 30.41 -9.10
CA THR A 160 3.91 31.80 -9.59
C THR A 160 5.16 32.02 -10.45
N GLU A 161 6.21 31.19 -10.34
CA GLU A 161 7.48 31.39 -11.08
C GLU A 161 7.77 30.37 -12.19
N SER A 162 6.95 29.34 -12.35
CA SER A 162 7.11 28.35 -13.42
C SER A 162 5.72 27.87 -13.80
N GLY A 163 5.29 28.00 -15.05
CA GLY A 163 3.98 27.57 -15.54
C GLY A 163 3.73 26.05 -15.49
N HIS A 164 4.13 25.39 -14.40
CA HIS A 164 3.93 23.98 -14.13
C HIS A 164 2.55 23.79 -13.50
N LYS A 165 1.70 23.09 -14.24
CA LYS A 165 0.46 22.49 -13.73
C LYS A 165 0.75 21.62 -12.51
N SER A 166 -0.25 21.46 -11.64
CA SER A 166 -0.08 20.67 -10.41
C SER A 166 0.44 19.25 -10.71
N ALA A 167 1.23 18.66 -9.82
CA ALA A 167 1.73 17.28 -9.98
C ALA A 167 0.59 16.25 -10.17
N VAL A 168 -0.62 16.60 -9.76
CA VAL A 168 -1.84 15.81 -9.99
C VAL A 168 -2.26 15.87 -11.44
N GLU A 169 -2.35 17.05 -12.04
CA GLU A 169 -2.70 17.23 -13.45
C GLU A 169 -1.71 16.51 -14.38
N ALA A 170 -0.40 16.60 -14.11
CA ALA A 170 0.60 15.90 -14.89
C ALA A 170 0.38 14.38 -14.90
N ARG A 171 -0.01 13.79 -13.77
CA ARG A 171 -0.34 12.35 -13.67
C ARG A 171 -1.63 12.00 -14.43
N VAL A 172 -2.63 12.88 -14.42
CA VAL A 172 -3.87 12.67 -15.19
C VAL A 172 -3.56 12.64 -16.69
N LEU A 173 -2.76 13.59 -17.18
CA LEU A 173 -2.33 13.63 -18.58
C LEU A 173 -1.47 12.41 -18.93
N ALA A 174 -0.54 12.01 -18.04
CA ALA A 174 0.28 10.81 -18.27
C ALA A 174 -0.59 9.55 -18.38
N ARG A 175 -1.64 9.43 -17.55
CA ARG A 175 -2.60 8.33 -17.64
C ARG A 175 -3.37 8.34 -18.97
N GLN A 176 -3.77 9.51 -19.46
CA GLN A 176 -4.46 9.64 -20.75
C GLN A 176 -3.54 9.23 -21.91
N ALA A 177 -2.31 9.75 -21.94
CA ALA A 177 -1.30 9.36 -22.94
C ALA A 177 -0.98 7.85 -22.90
N THR A 178 -0.97 7.24 -21.71
CA THR A 178 -0.77 5.79 -21.57
C THR A 178 -1.98 5.00 -22.09
N TYR A 179 -3.19 5.52 -21.91
CA TYR A 179 -4.38 4.90 -22.46
C TYR A 179 -4.38 4.95 -23.99
N ASP A 180 -3.95 6.06 -24.59
CA ASP A 180 -3.79 6.15 -26.04
C ASP A 180 -2.75 5.14 -26.56
N LEU A 181 -1.62 4.98 -25.84
CA LEU A 181 -0.64 3.94 -26.14
C LEU A 181 -1.25 2.53 -26.11
N PHE A 182 -2.10 2.23 -25.13
CA PHE A 182 -2.82 0.95 -25.07
C PHE A 182 -3.72 0.73 -26.30
N ARG A 183 -4.37 1.78 -26.82
CA ARG A 183 -5.31 1.67 -27.94
C ARG A 183 -4.63 1.23 -29.24
N ASP A 184 -3.33 1.44 -29.38
CA ASP A 184 -2.57 1.00 -30.55
C ASP A 184 -2.39 -0.53 -30.59
N GLN A 185 -2.20 -1.17 -29.42
CA GLN A 185 -1.99 -2.63 -29.31
C GLN A 185 -2.79 -3.24 -28.15
N PRO A 186 -4.12 -3.27 -28.22
CA PRO A 186 -4.96 -3.60 -27.07
C PRO A 186 -4.88 -5.08 -26.64
N LEU A 187 -4.56 -6.00 -27.55
CA LEU A 187 -4.56 -7.43 -27.24
C LEU A 187 -3.28 -7.87 -26.53
N THR A 188 -2.12 -7.51 -27.09
CA THR A 188 -0.80 -7.98 -26.65
C THR A 188 0.00 -6.95 -25.88
N GLY A 189 -0.37 -5.66 -25.99
CA GLY A 189 0.44 -4.56 -25.48
C GLY A 189 1.78 -4.43 -26.20
N TRP A 190 2.60 -3.49 -25.72
CA TRP A 190 3.89 -3.15 -26.29
C TRP A 190 5.08 -3.97 -25.75
N GLY A 191 4.80 -4.91 -24.84
CA GLY A 191 5.79 -5.77 -24.16
C GLY A 191 6.02 -5.34 -22.71
N ALA A 192 6.30 -6.32 -21.84
CA ALA A 192 6.55 -6.07 -20.42
C ALA A 192 7.78 -5.17 -20.20
N GLY A 193 7.64 -4.12 -19.38
CA GLY A 193 8.71 -3.16 -19.10
C GLY A 193 9.07 -2.22 -20.27
N SER A 194 8.24 -2.20 -21.33
CA SER A 194 8.44 -1.33 -22.49
C SER A 194 7.98 0.12 -22.26
N PHE A 195 7.27 0.42 -21.17
CA PHE A 195 6.60 1.71 -20.99
C PHE A 195 7.52 2.91 -21.24
N ARG A 196 8.70 2.96 -20.61
CA ARG A 196 9.65 4.07 -20.77
C ARG A 196 10.09 4.33 -22.22
N HIS A 197 10.02 3.31 -23.08
CA HIS A 197 10.45 3.37 -24.48
C HIS A 197 9.28 3.65 -25.42
N ALA A 198 8.10 3.09 -25.12
CA ALA A 198 6.90 3.22 -25.95
C ALA A 198 6.10 4.50 -25.63
N PHE A 199 6.08 4.93 -24.36
CA PHE A 199 5.32 6.09 -23.89
C PHE A 199 5.64 7.41 -24.64
N PRO A 200 6.90 7.73 -25.01
CA PRO A 200 7.22 8.94 -25.78
C PRO A 200 6.46 9.07 -27.11
N ILE A 201 6.00 7.96 -27.71
CA ILE A 201 5.21 7.96 -28.96
C ILE A 201 3.93 8.78 -28.80
N HIS A 202 3.25 8.65 -27.66
CA HIS A 202 2.00 9.38 -27.35
C HIS A 202 2.22 10.59 -26.46
N GLN A 203 3.20 10.55 -25.56
CA GLN A 203 3.55 11.68 -24.71
C GLN A 203 3.74 12.98 -25.50
N LYS A 204 4.33 12.92 -26.70
CA LYS A 204 4.56 14.08 -27.58
C LYS A 204 3.29 14.85 -27.97
N ASN A 205 2.13 14.20 -27.91
CA ASN A 205 0.83 14.81 -28.21
C ASN A 205 0.30 15.62 -27.01
N TYR A 206 0.94 15.50 -25.84
CA TYR A 206 0.59 16.16 -24.59
C TYR A 206 1.72 17.12 -24.20
N SER A 207 1.69 18.33 -24.76
CA SER A 207 2.77 19.32 -24.63
C SER A 207 3.21 19.56 -23.18
N GLU A 208 2.27 19.57 -22.25
CA GLU A 208 2.46 19.89 -20.84
C GLU A 208 3.26 18.84 -20.06
N ILE A 209 3.26 17.59 -20.53
CA ILE A 209 4.04 16.50 -19.95
C ILE A 209 5.20 16.07 -20.84
N PHE A 210 5.35 16.67 -22.03
CA PHE A 210 6.41 16.37 -22.98
C PHE A 210 7.56 17.38 -22.91
N ARG A 211 7.27 18.68 -22.96
CA ARG A 211 8.30 19.72 -22.99
C ARG A 211 7.95 20.94 -22.14
N ALA A 212 8.95 21.46 -21.43
CA ALA A 212 8.92 22.80 -20.84
C ALA A 212 10.14 23.59 -21.35
N GLY A 213 9.90 24.54 -22.25
CA GLY A 213 10.97 25.23 -22.97
C GLY A 213 11.83 24.24 -23.76
N ASN A 214 13.15 24.27 -23.54
CA ASN A 214 14.11 23.36 -24.19
C ASN A 214 14.28 22.00 -23.49
N ARG A 215 13.59 21.76 -22.37
CA ARG A 215 13.70 20.49 -21.62
C ARG A 215 12.59 19.53 -22.05
N THR A 216 12.97 18.28 -22.35
CA THR A 216 12.02 17.18 -22.57
C THR A 216 11.89 16.40 -21.27
N PHE A 217 10.66 16.15 -20.83
CA PHE A 217 10.38 15.37 -19.63
C PHE A 217 10.44 13.87 -19.93
N TYR A 218 11.01 13.10 -19.00
CA TYR A 218 11.09 11.65 -19.06
C TYR A 218 10.22 11.03 -17.97
N TRP A 219 9.48 9.98 -18.34
CA TRP A 219 8.58 9.26 -17.44
C TRP A 219 8.95 7.79 -17.42
N ASP A 220 9.32 7.28 -16.25
CA ASP A 220 9.59 5.85 -16.08
C ASP A 220 8.31 5.03 -15.91
N HIS A 221 7.23 5.66 -15.40
CA HIS A 221 5.97 5.00 -15.09
C HIS A 221 4.76 5.93 -15.30
N ALA A 222 3.59 5.35 -15.55
CA ALA A 222 2.34 6.07 -15.77
C ALA A 222 1.70 6.61 -14.48
N HIS A 223 2.21 6.20 -13.31
CA HIS A 223 1.57 6.42 -12.00
C HIS A 223 0.12 5.87 -11.93
N ASN A 224 -0.15 4.80 -12.67
CA ASN A 224 -1.37 3.99 -12.56
C ASN A 224 -1.05 2.59 -13.08
N ASP A 225 -0.96 1.61 -12.18
CA ASP A 225 -0.52 0.25 -12.53
C ASP A 225 -1.43 -0.40 -13.55
N TYR A 226 -2.73 -0.14 -13.50
CA TYR A 226 -3.72 -0.78 -14.35
C TYR A 226 -3.60 -0.33 -15.80
N VAL A 227 -3.54 0.98 -16.04
CA VAL A 227 -3.40 1.51 -17.40
C VAL A 227 -2.02 1.19 -17.96
N GLN A 228 -0.97 1.22 -17.13
CA GLN A 228 0.36 0.80 -17.55
C GLN A 228 0.42 -0.70 -17.90
N ALA A 229 -0.16 -1.57 -17.06
CA ALA A 229 -0.20 -3.00 -17.32
C ALA A 229 -0.99 -3.32 -18.59
N LEU A 230 -2.09 -2.60 -18.86
CA LEU A 230 -2.81 -2.72 -20.13
C LEU A 230 -1.94 -2.28 -21.31
N ALA A 231 -1.24 -1.16 -21.22
CA ALA A 231 -0.37 -0.69 -22.30
C ALA A 231 0.81 -1.64 -22.56
N GLU A 232 1.43 -2.21 -21.52
CA GLU A 232 2.57 -3.11 -21.67
C GLU A 232 2.20 -4.55 -22.04
N LEU A 233 1.16 -5.11 -21.41
CA LEU A 233 0.84 -6.54 -21.52
C LEU A 233 -0.42 -6.82 -22.37
N GLY A 234 -1.18 -5.78 -22.70
CA GLY A 234 -2.48 -5.91 -23.35
C GLY A 234 -3.52 -6.61 -22.48
N ILE A 235 -4.72 -6.79 -23.04
CA ILE A 235 -5.82 -7.50 -22.39
C ILE A 235 -5.42 -8.95 -22.09
N ILE A 236 -4.70 -9.62 -23.00
CA ILE A 236 -4.32 -11.03 -22.84
C ILE A 236 -3.40 -11.20 -21.62
N GLY A 237 -2.38 -10.34 -21.48
CA GLY A 237 -1.45 -10.45 -20.37
C GLY A 237 -2.07 -10.05 -19.03
N VAL A 238 -2.96 -9.04 -19.00
CA VAL A 238 -3.69 -8.64 -17.78
C VAL A 238 -4.77 -9.66 -17.38
N LEU A 239 -5.30 -10.44 -18.32
CA LEU A 239 -6.33 -11.44 -18.04
C LEU A 239 -5.88 -12.48 -17.02
N PHE A 240 -4.65 -13.00 -17.12
CA PHE A 240 -4.15 -14.05 -16.24
C PHE A 240 -4.07 -13.65 -14.75
N PRO A 241 -3.45 -12.52 -14.36
CA PRO A 241 -3.45 -12.10 -12.96
C PRO A 241 -4.85 -11.76 -12.44
N VAL A 242 -5.75 -11.24 -13.28
CA VAL A 242 -7.15 -11.01 -12.90
C VAL A 242 -7.86 -12.34 -12.61
N LEU A 243 -7.74 -13.33 -13.48
CA LEU A 243 -8.33 -14.66 -13.27
C LEU A 243 -7.74 -15.35 -12.03
N ALA A 244 -6.45 -15.22 -11.79
CA ALA A 244 -5.80 -15.75 -10.60
C ALA A 244 -6.36 -15.10 -9.32
N LEU A 245 -6.50 -13.77 -9.30
CA LEU A 245 -7.08 -13.05 -8.17
C LEU A 245 -8.54 -13.45 -7.94
N LEU A 246 -9.35 -13.53 -9.00
CA LEU A 246 -10.75 -13.98 -8.92
C LEU A 246 -10.84 -15.41 -8.37
N TRP A 247 -9.97 -16.32 -8.82
CA TRP A 247 -9.94 -17.69 -8.32
C TRP A 247 -9.62 -17.75 -6.82
N VAL A 248 -8.62 -16.97 -6.36
CA VAL A 248 -8.27 -16.88 -4.93
C VAL A 248 -9.44 -16.33 -4.10
N LEU A 249 -10.10 -15.27 -4.58
CA LEU A 249 -11.26 -14.67 -3.90
C LEU A 249 -12.43 -15.66 -3.80
N LEU A 250 -12.75 -16.35 -4.91
CA LEU A 250 -13.79 -17.38 -4.93
C LEU A 250 -13.48 -18.53 -3.96
N LYS A 251 -12.19 -18.91 -3.84
CA LYS A 251 -11.77 -19.92 -2.86
C LYS A 251 -11.98 -19.46 -1.42
N PHE A 252 -11.63 -18.22 -1.07
CA PHE A 252 -11.93 -17.66 0.26
C PHE A 252 -13.44 -17.67 0.57
N CYS A 253 -14.28 -17.29 -0.40
CA CYS A 253 -15.73 -17.35 -0.25
C CYS A 253 -16.23 -18.78 -0.01
N ARG A 254 -15.77 -19.75 -0.81
CA ARG A 254 -16.15 -21.17 -0.67
C ARG A 254 -15.71 -21.80 0.64
N LEU A 255 -14.58 -21.37 1.19
CA LEU A 255 -14.08 -21.82 2.49
C LEU A 255 -14.82 -21.17 3.68
N GLY A 256 -15.71 -20.21 3.44
CA GLY A 256 -16.33 -19.42 4.51
C GLY A 256 -15.33 -18.55 5.29
N ALA A 257 -14.13 -18.33 4.73
CA ALA A 257 -13.05 -17.62 5.42
C ALA A 257 -13.42 -16.17 5.76
N LEU A 258 -14.32 -15.56 4.98
CA LEU A 258 -14.82 -14.20 5.21
C LEU A 258 -15.61 -14.04 6.51
N ALA A 259 -16.14 -15.14 7.09
CA ALA A 259 -16.78 -15.11 8.39
C ALA A 259 -15.78 -14.94 9.55
N ASN A 260 -14.51 -15.28 9.32
CA ASN A 260 -13.45 -15.05 10.28
C ASN A 260 -12.87 -13.64 10.09
N PRO A 261 -12.96 -12.76 11.11
CA PRO A 261 -12.55 -11.36 10.96
C PRO A 261 -11.06 -11.21 10.62
N ALA A 262 -10.19 -12.15 11.01
CA ALA A 262 -8.78 -12.06 10.65
C ALA A 262 -8.56 -12.20 9.13
N PHE A 263 -9.19 -13.20 8.50
CA PHE A 263 -9.07 -13.41 7.06
C PHE A 263 -9.80 -12.31 6.27
N LEU A 264 -10.95 -11.84 6.76
CA LEU A 264 -11.64 -10.69 6.16
C LEU A 264 -10.73 -9.45 6.12
N LEU A 265 -10.08 -9.12 7.24
CA LEU A 265 -9.20 -7.96 7.33
C LEU A 265 -7.92 -8.12 6.49
N LEU A 266 -7.36 -9.33 6.38
CA LEU A 266 -6.25 -9.60 5.46
C LEU A 266 -6.64 -9.31 4.00
N ILE A 267 -7.80 -9.80 3.57
CA ILE A 267 -8.31 -9.60 2.19
C ILE A 267 -8.59 -8.12 1.92
N VAL A 268 -9.25 -7.43 2.86
CA VAL A 268 -9.48 -5.97 2.77
C VAL A 268 -8.16 -5.22 2.71
N GLY A 269 -7.19 -5.60 3.55
CA GLY A 269 -5.87 -5.00 3.60
C GLY A 269 -5.05 -5.20 2.32
N PHE A 270 -5.13 -6.36 1.68
CA PHE A 270 -4.55 -6.57 0.34
C PHE A 270 -5.21 -5.67 -0.71
N GLY A 271 -6.51 -5.42 -0.58
CA GLY A 271 -7.22 -4.42 -1.38
C GLY A 271 -6.64 -3.01 -1.31
N LEU A 272 -5.99 -2.63 -0.19
CA LEU A 272 -5.33 -1.32 -0.07
C LEU A 272 -4.16 -1.16 -1.04
N ILE A 273 -3.41 -2.24 -1.30
CA ILE A 273 -2.30 -2.19 -2.27
C ILE A 273 -2.86 -1.98 -3.66
N LEU A 274 -3.95 -2.66 -4.01
CA LEU A 274 -4.67 -2.43 -5.26
C LEU A 274 -5.20 -0.99 -5.36
N ALA A 275 -5.76 -0.45 -4.27
CA ALA A 275 -6.21 0.94 -4.24
C ALA A 275 -5.05 1.94 -4.41
N HIS A 276 -3.91 1.70 -3.76
CA HIS A 276 -2.71 2.53 -3.92
C HIS A 276 -2.16 2.46 -5.36
N SER A 277 -2.22 1.28 -5.98
CA SER A 277 -1.83 1.00 -7.37
C SER A 277 -2.70 1.74 -8.40
N TRP A 278 -3.85 2.30 -7.99
CA TRP A 278 -4.68 3.16 -8.84
C TRP A 278 -4.15 4.60 -8.89
N VAL A 279 -3.59 5.06 -7.77
CA VAL A 279 -3.11 6.43 -7.58
C VAL A 279 -1.65 6.56 -8.04
N ASP A 280 -0.91 5.45 -8.02
CA ASP A 280 0.52 5.42 -8.23
C ASP A 280 1.00 4.01 -8.63
N PHE A 281 2.30 3.79 -8.84
CA PHE A 281 2.82 2.56 -9.46
C PHE A 281 3.42 1.53 -8.47
N GLN A 282 2.61 0.95 -7.58
CA GLN A 282 3.13 0.14 -6.47
C GLN A 282 3.58 -1.26 -6.91
N LEU A 283 2.87 -1.88 -7.85
CA LEU A 283 3.12 -3.24 -8.31
C LEU A 283 4.32 -3.34 -9.28
N TYR A 284 4.86 -2.23 -9.78
CA TYR A 284 6.12 -2.20 -10.53
C TYR A 284 7.35 -2.22 -9.62
N ASN A 285 7.16 -2.19 -8.30
CA ASN A 285 8.22 -2.50 -7.35
C ASN A 285 8.25 -4.02 -7.08
N ALA A 286 9.36 -4.67 -7.43
CA ALA A 286 9.50 -6.12 -7.28
C ALA A 286 9.29 -6.61 -5.84
N ALA A 287 9.73 -5.86 -4.83
CA ALA A 287 9.56 -6.25 -3.42
C ALA A 287 8.08 -6.22 -3.01
N ILE A 288 7.31 -5.23 -3.49
CA ILE A 288 5.88 -5.13 -3.22
C ILE A 288 5.13 -6.23 -3.97
N LEU A 289 5.38 -6.37 -5.27
CA LEU A 289 4.70 -7.37 -6.11
C LEU A 289 4.90 -8.80 -5.59
N THR A 290 6.14 -9.19 -5.33
CA THR A 290 6.44 -10.54 -4.84
C THR A 290 5.83 -10.80 -3.46
N THR A 291 5.93 -9.85 -2.53
CA THR A 291 5.32 -9.98 -1.21
C THR A 291 3.79 -10.05 -1.31
N PHE A 292 3.18 -9.24 -2.19
CA PHE A 292 1.75 -9.21 -2.41
C PHE A 292 1.23 -10.53 -2.97
N CYS A 293 1.86 -11.06 -4.02
CA CYS A 293 1.49 -12.35 -4.61
C CYS A 293 1.67 -13.50 -3.59
N ALA A 294 2.78 -13.54 -2.87
CA ALA A 294 3.01 -14.55 -1.84
C ALA A 294 1.98 -14.44 -0.70
N ALA A 295 1.65 -13.24 -0.26
CA ALA A 295 0.69 -13.00 0.81
C ALA A 295 -0.71 -13.56 0.49
N TRP A 296 -1.20 -13.38 -0.73
CA TRP A 296 -2.47 -13.96 -1.18
C TRP A 296 -2.48 -15.49 -1.07
N ILE A 297 -1.46 -16.15 -1.61
CA ILE A 297 -1.38 -17.62 -1.64
C ILE A 297 -1.18 -18.19 -0.24
N LEU A 298 -0.28 -17.61 0.55
CA LEU A 298 -0.03 -18.06 1.92
C LEU A 298 -1.26 -17.89 2.81
N THR A 299 -1.98 -16.77 2.67
CA THR A 299 -3.22 -16.54 3.42
C THR A 299 -4.32 -17.53 3.00
N LEU A 300 -4.42 -17.85 1.71
CA LEU A 300 -5.37 -18.86 1.24
C LEU A 300 -5.05 -20.24 1.81
N ARG A 301 -3.78 -20.67 1.75
CA ARG A 301 -3.35 -21.95 2.35
C ARG A 301 -3.58 -21.98 3.85
N TRP A 302 -3.34 -20.86 4.53
CA TRP A 302 -3.65 -20.74 5.94
C TRP A 302 -5.15 -20.92 6.23
N ALA A 303 -6.03 -20.30 5.44
CA ALA A 303 -7.47 -20.49 5.57
C ALA A 303 -7.90 -21.95 5.32
N GLU A 304 -7.31 -22.64 4.34
CA GLU A 304 -7.59 -24.06 4.08
C GLU A 304 -7.22 -24.95 5.28
N LEU A 305 -6.13 -24.64 5.98
CA LEU A 305 -5.68 -25.38 7.15
C LEU A 305 -6.52 -25.10 8.40
N GLU A 306 -7.14 -23.92 8.51
CA GLU A 306 -7.99 -23.57 9.65
C GLU A 306 -9.40 -24.19 9.55
N VAL A 307 -9.85 -24.52 8.34
CA VAL A 307 -11.16 -25.16 8.10
C VAL A 307 -11.10 -26.68 8.28
N ARG A 308 -9.92 -27.29 8.21
CA ARG A 308 -9.70 -28.73 8.45
C ARG A 308 -9.62 -29.05 9.95
#